data_AF-A0A2M8R1M1-F1
#
_entry.id   AF-A0A2M8R1M1-F1
#
_cell.length_a   1.000
_cell.length_b   1.000
_cell.length_c   1.000
_cell.angle_alpha   90.00
_cell.angle_beta   90.00
_cell.angle_gamma   90.00
#
_symmetry.space_group_name_H-M   'P 1'
#
loop_
_entity.id
_entity.type
_entity.pdbx_description
1 polymer ?
#
loop_
_entity_poly.entity_id
_entity_poly.type
_entity_poly.pdbx_seq_one_letter_code
_entity_poly.pdbx_strand_id
1 'polypeptide(L)'
;MTTVLERPITSPLTANHRNGPAVSPRVKLYKRRIAISHPDPQAGERLLAEALGAADRDALHGMLRQLVKASVIGQKPDEANLAFMISTIRSIAPKDSIEAMLAAQMVAVHAMAMRCACRLACTNDLQQQESVTRALTRLSRTFAAQVEALNRHRNSDDRAITVQNLSVQDGGRAIVGNVTQHASMIVADPGTATDTGLVPSREAGEREWADARQGASA
;
A
#
# COMPACT_ATOMS: atom_id res chain seq x y z
N MET A 1 23.88 -37.26 15.14
CA MET A 1 24.71 -36.20 14.52
C MET A 1 23.96 -35.65 13.32
N THR A 2 23.99 -34.33 13.12
CA THR A 2 23.88 -33.64 11.81
C THR A 2 22.94 -34.22 10.73
N THR A 3 21.74 -33.66 10.61
CA THR A 3 21.04 -33.49 9.32
C THR A 3 21.06 -32.00 8.96
N VAL A 4 21.32 -31.67 7.69
CA VAL A 4 21.57 -30.29 7.25
C VAL A 4 20.26 -29.61 6.87
N LEU A 5 20.10 -28.34 7.27
CA LEU A 5 18.95 -27.51 6.92
C LEU A 5 19.16 -26.91 5.52
N GLU A 6 18.60 -27.52 4.48
CA GLU A 6 18.59 -26.94 3.14
C GLU A 6 17.78 -25.63 3.11
N ARG A 7 18.35 -24.59 2.51
CA ARG A 7 17.68 -23.30 2.31
C ARG A 7 17.22 -23.18 0.85
N PRO A 8 15.94 -22.92 0.57
CA PRO A 8 15.49 -22.69 -0.80
C PRO A 8 16.08 -21.38 -1.35
N ILE A 9 17.01 -21.58 -2.29
CA ILE A 9 17.47 -20.73 -3.39
C ILE A 9 16.74 -19.38 -3.51
N THR A 10 17.52 -18.29 -3.51
CA THR A 10 17.04 -16.93 -3.84
C THR A 10 16.47 -16.87 -5.25
N SER A 11 15.23 -16.38 -5.39
CA SER A 11 14.57 -16.16 -6.68
C SER A 11 15.44 -15.32 -7.63
N PRO A 12 15.52 -15.68 -8.93
CA PRO A 12 16.36 -14.96 -9.88
C PRO A 12 15.86 -13.54 -10.12
N LEU A 13 16.81 -12.60 -10.19
CA LEU A 13 16.59 -11.30 -10.80
C LEU A 13 16.14 -11.52 -12.26
N THR A 14 15.00 -10.95 -12.65
CA THR A 14 14.24 -11.19 -13.90
C THR A 14 13.43 -12.50 -13.96
N ALA A 15 12.16 -12.41 -13.53
CA ALA A 15 11.09 -13.26 -14.06
C ALA A 15 10.45 -12.54 -15.26
N ASN A 16 10.33 -13.22 -16.40
CA ASN A 16 10.04 -12.59 -17.69
C ASN A 16 8.58 -12.83 -18.11
N HIS A 17 7.79 -11.77 -18.34
CA HIS A 17 6.43 -11.89 -18.89
C HIS A 17 6.36 -11.44 -20.35
N ARG A 18 5.48 -12.11 -21.11
CA ARG A 18 5.50 -12.14 -22.58
C ARG A 18 4.96 -10.85 -23.20
N ASN A 19 5.89 -9.99 -23.62
CA ASN A 19 5.80 -9.14 -24.81
C ASN A 19 7.23 -8.89 -25.32
N GLY A 20 7.40 -8.37 -26.55
CA GLY A 20 8.73 -7.95 -27.04
C GLY A 20 9.38 -6.99 -26.02
N PRO A 21 10.70 -7.11 -25.75
CA PRO A 21 11.31 -6.66 -24.50
C PRO A 21 11.01 -5.19 -24.21
N ALA A 22 10.07 -4.95 -23.29
CA ALA A 22 9.55 -3.63 -22.97
C ALA A 22 10.69 -2.75 -22.46
N VAL A 23 11.14 -1.82 -23.30
CA VAL A 23 12.30 -0.97 -23.02
C VAL A 23 11.97 -0.15 -21.78
N SER A 24 12.58 -0.48 -20.64
CA SER A 24 12.28 0.26 -19.41
C SER A 24 12.80 1.70 -19.55
N PRO A 25 11.98 2.73 -19.28
CA PRO A 25 12.39 4.12 -19.45
C PRO A 25 13.58 4.44 -18.55
N ARG A 26 14.62 5.05 -19.12
CA ARG A 26 15.83 5.43 -18.38
C ARG A 26 15.90 6.95 -18.26
N VAL A 27 15.92 7.44 -17.02
CA VAL A 27 16.15 8.87 -16.77
C VAL A 27 17.63 9.20 -17.02
N LYS A 28 17.87 10.26 -17.80
CA LYS A 28 19.20 10.76 -18.17
C LYS A 28 19.39 12.21 -17.75
N LEU A 29 20.58 12.51 -17.22
CA LEU A 29 20.91 13.83 -16.67
C LEU A 29 21.82 14.63 -17.59
N TYR A 30 21.38 15.84 -17.97
CA TYR A 30 22.15 16.81 -18.75
C TYR A 30 22.27 18.13 -17.98
N LYS A 31 23.29 18.94 -18.30
CA LYS A 31 23.65 20.20 -17.59
C LYS A 31 22.49 21.14 -17.19
N ARG A 32 21.38 21.14 -17.93
CA ARG A 32 20.17 21.97 -17.67
C ARG A 32 18.84 21.22 -17.87
N ARG A 33 18.83 19.89 -18.07
CA ARG A 33 17.58 19.13 -18.27
C ARG A 33 17.67 17.70 -17.77
N ILE A 34 16.52 17.22 -17.28
CA ILE A 34 16.22 15.79 -17.14
C ILE A 34 15.64 15.33 -18.47
N ALA A 35 15.97 14.13 -18.95
CA ALA A 35 15.30 13.51 -20.09
C ALA A 35 14.89 12.08 -19.75
N ILE A 36 13.77 11.64 -20.32
CA ILE A 36 13.29 10.25 -20.23
C ILE A 36 13.65 9.57 -21.55
N SER A 37 14.55 8.59 -21.49
CA SER A 37 15.03 7.87 -22.66
C SER A 37 14.17 6.62 -22.89
N HIS A 38 13.38 6.65 -23.96
CA HIS A 38 12.53 5.56 -24.46
C HIS A 38 12.27 5.75 -25.97
N PRO A 39 12.12 4.70 -26.79
CA PRO A 39 11.85 4.85 -28.23
C PRO A 39 10.53 5.56 -28.56
N ASP A 40 9.49 5.35 -27.75
CA ASP A 40 8.26 6.16 -27.74
C ASP A 40 8.27 7.10 -26.51
N PRO A 41 8.41 8.43 -26.67
CA PRO A 41 8.40 9.36 -25.55
C PRO A 41 7.13 9.28 -24.67
N GLN A 42 5.96 8.99 -25.25
CA GLN A 42 4.69 8.93 -24.51
C GLN A 42 4.54 7.64 -23.69
N ALA A 43 4.96 6.48 -24.21
CA ALA A 43 5.13 5.28 -23.38
C ALA A 43 6.22 5.49 -22.31
N GLY A 44 7.29 6.21 -22.64
CA GLY A 44 8.38 6.53 -21.70
C GLY A 44 7.90 7.33 -20.49
N GLU A 45 7.11 8.38 -20.71
CA GLU A 45 6.48 9.14 -19.63
C GLU A 45 5.46 8.29 -18.85
N ARG A 46 4.57 7.54 -19.52
CA ARG A 46 3.54 6.71 -18.86
C ARG A 46 4.13 5.61 -17.98
N LEU A 47 5.08 4.83 -18.49
CA LEU A 47 5.74 3.75 -17.74
C LEU A 47 6.54 4.27 -16.54
N LEU A 48 7.03 5.52 -16.61
CA LEU A 48 7.74 6.15 -15.50
C LEU A 48 6.79 6.83 -14.49
N ALA A 49 5.62 7.31 -14.93
CA ALA A 49 4.55 7.75 -14.04
C ALA A 49 4.02 6.57 -13.20
N GLU A 50 3.67 5.46 -13.87
CA GLU A 50 3.26 4.20 -13.24
C GLU A 50 4.31 3.71 -12.23
N ALA A 51 5.58 3.63 -12.63
CA ALA A 51 6.67 3.21 -11.76
C ALA A 51 6.96 4.12 -10.55
N LEU A 52 6.40 5.33 -10.52
CA LEU A 52 6.55 6.30 -9.43
C LEU A 52 5.24 6.58 -8.68
N GLY A 53 4.10 5.98 -9.07
CA GLY A 53 2.78 6.31 -8.52
C GLY A 53 2.32 7.74 -8.86
N ALA A 54 2.78 8.32 -9.97
CA ALA A 54 2.40 9.66 -10.38
C ALA A 54 1.01 9.67 -11.05
N ALA A 55 0.05 10.36 -10.44
CA ALA A 55 -1.30 10.49 -10.98
C ALA A 55 -1.36 11.25 -12.32
N ASP A 56 -0.42 12.16 -12.56
CA ASP A 56 -0.37 13.01 -13.75
C ASP A 56 1.06 13.40 -14.16
N ARG A 57 1.17 14.16 -15.26
CA ARG A 57 2.44 14.59 -15.86
C ARG A 57 3.22 15.57 -14.98
N ASP A 58 2.56 16.47 -14.26
CA ASP A 58 3.22 17.45 -13.40
C ASP A 58 3.64 16.84 -12.06
N ALA A 59 2.88 15.87 -11.54
CA ALA A 59 3.30 15.00 -10.44
C ALA A 59 4.56 14.20 -10.81
N LEU A 60 4.61 13.56 -11.99
CA LEU A 60 5.79 12.86 -12.52
C LEU A 60 7.01 13.79 -12.58
N HIS A 61 6.88 14.94 -13.26
CA HIS A 61 7.99 15.88 -13.40
C HIS A 61 8.36 16.53 -12.04
N GLY A 62 7.41 16.70 -11.13
CA GLY A 62 7.60 17.14 -9.75
C GLY A 62 8.49 16.20 -8.96
N MET A 63 8.10 14.93 -8.89
CA MET A 63 8.86 13.88 -8.21
C MET A 63 10.24 13.69 -8.84
N LEU A 64 10.37 13.67 -10.17
CA LEU A 64 11.69 13.59 -10.83
C LEU A 64 12.60 14.77 -10.44
N ARG A 65 12.08 16.00 -10.35
CA ARG A 65 12.84 17.17 -9.88
C ARG A 65 13.24 17.06 -8.40
N GLN A 66 12.44 16.41 -7.56
CA GLN A 66 12.76 16.15 -6.15
C GLN A 66 13.81 15.03 -6.00
N LEU A 67 13.64 13.91 -6.70
CA LEU A 67 14.57 12.78 -6.69
C LEU A 67 15.95 13.16 -7.24
N VAL A 68 16.02 14.00 -8.28
CA VAL A 68 17.29 14.57 -8.78
C VAL A 68 18.01 15.42 -7.72
N LYS A 69 17.29 16.12 -6.85
CA LYS A 69 17.89 16.85 -5.72
C LYS A 69 18.35 15.90 -4.61
N ALA A 70 17.58 14.86 -4.31
CA ALA A 70 17.96 13.83 -3.33
C ALA A 70 19.16 12.97 -3.80
N SER A 71 19.30 12.77 -5.12
CA SER A 71 20.34 11.91 -5.70
C SER A 71 21.76 12.46 -5.53
N VAL A 72 21.91 13.73 -5.15
CA VAL A 72 23.19 14.46 -5.10
C VAL A 72 24.27 13.75 -4.28
N ILE A 73 25.44 13.55 -4.90
CA ILE A 73 26.69 13.10 -4.29
C ILE A 73 27.79 14.09 -4.70
N GLY A 74 28.67 14.50 -3.78
CA GLY A 74 29.78 15.41 -4.12
C GLY A 74 29.36 16.73 -4.78
N GLN A 75 28.25 17.33 -4.31
CA GLN A 75 27.62 18.55 -4.86
C GLN A 75 27.06 18.45 -6.29
N LYS A 76 26.92 17.25 -6.87
CA LYS A 76 26.30 17.03 -8.19
C LYS A 76 25.22 15.95 -8.13
N PRO A 77 24.10 16.08 -8.87
CA PRO A 77 23.15 14.98 -9.04
C PRO A 77 23.85 13.76 -9.65
N ASP A 78 23.64 12.59 -9.05
CA ASP A 78 24.21 11.33 -9.53
C ASP A 78 23.15 10.49 -10.25
N GLU A 79 23.49 10.00 -11.45
CA GLU A 79 22.53 9.26 -12.31
C GLU A 79 22.34 7.81 -11.86
N ALA A 80 23.38 7.16 -11.33
CA ALA A 80 23.29 5.79 -10.84
C ALA A 80 22.42 5.70 -9.57
N ASN A 81 22.63 6.63 -8.65
CA ASN A 81 21.82 6.77 -7.44
C ASN A 81 20.39 7.22 -7.75
N LEU A 82 20.17 8.10 -8.75
CA LEU A 82 18.82 8.42 -9.22
C LEU A 82 18.10 7.18 -9.80
N ALA A 83 18.80 6.37 -10.60
CA ALA A 83 18.27 5.13 -11.15
C ALA A 83 17.94 4.11 -10.04
N PHE A 84 18.80 4.00 -9.02
CA PHE A 84 18.51 3.25 -7.79
C PHE A 84 17.22 3.77 -7.13
N MET A 85 17.11 5.07 -6.85
CA MET A 85 15.94 5.65 -6.19
C MET A 85 14.63 5.35 -6.95
N ILE A 86 14.61 5.53 -8.27
CA ILE A 86 13.44 5.20 -9.12
C ILE A 86 13.14 3.70 -9.07
N SER A 87 14.16 2.84 -9.14
CA SER A 87 14.00 1.39 -9.06
C SER A 87 13.46 0.93 -7.69
N THR A 88 13.84 1.59 -6.60
CA THR A 88 13.33 1.28 -5.25
C THR A 88 11.88 1.75 -5.09
N ILE A 89 11.50 2.93 -5.59
CA ILE A 89 10.10 3.38 -5.57
C ILE A 89 9.22 2.42 -6.38
N ARG A 90 9.67 2.03 -7.58
CA ARG A 90 8.98 1.01 -8.40
C ARG A 90 8.81 -0.32 -7.66
N SER A 91 9.79 -0.71 -6.84
CA SER A 91 9.73 -1.93 -6.02
C SER A 91 8.87 -1.81 -4.75
N ILE A 92 8.56 -0.59 -4.29
CA ILE A 92 7.56 -0.34 -3.24
C ILE A 92 6.13 -0.43 -3.81
N ALA A 93 6.00 -0.19 -5.13
CA ALA A 93 4.75 -0.19 -5.91
C ALA A 93 3.65 0.68 -5.26
N PRO A 94 3.78 2.02 -5.33
CA PRO A 94 2.81 2.93 -4.72
C PRO A 94 1.43 2.80 -5.38
N LYS A 95 0.38 2.60 -4.56
CA LYS A 95 -1.01 2.51 -5.01
C LYS A 95 -1.63 3.87 -5.36
N ASP A 96 -1.19 4.94 -4.69
CA ASP A 96 -1.76 6.28 -4.79
C ASP A 96 -0.70 7.38 -4.57
N SER A 97 -1.11 8.65 -4.70
CA SER A 97 -0.24 9.82 -4.56
C SER A 97 0.36 10.02 -3.16
N ILE A 98 -0.30 9.57 -2.10
CA ILE A 98 0.21 9.62 -0.72
C ILE A 98 1.32 8.57 -0.56
N GLU A 99 1.08 7.34 -1.03
CA GLU A 99 2.12 6.31 -1.08
C GLU A 99 3.30 6.73 -1.95
N ALA A 100 3.07 7.40 -3.08
CA ALA A 100 4.13 7.87 -3.98
C ALA A 100 5.06 8.87 -3.28
N MET A 101 4.49 9.87 -2.61
CA MET A 101 5.25 10.84 -1.81
C MET A 101 5.98 10.17 -0.64
N LEU A 102 5.32 9.24 0.07
CA LEU A 102 5.90 8.51 1.19
C LEU A 102 7.07 7.61 0.75
N ALA A 103 6.91 6.87 -0.35
CA ALA A 103 7.96 6.03 -0.94
C ALA A 103 9.16 6.86 -1.40
N ALA A 104 8.94 7.99 -2.07
CA ALA A 104 10.00 8.92 -2.44
C ALA A 104 10.75 9.47 -1.21
N GLN A 105 10.04 9.79 -0.13
CA GLN A 105 10.64 10.23 1.13
C GLN A 105 11.43 9.11 1.83
N MET A 106 10.88 7.88 1.91
CA MET A 106 11.54 6.70 2.49
C MET A 106 12.87 6.39 1.78
N VAL A 107 12.86 6.43 0.45
CA VAL A 107 14.03 6.19 -0.39
C VAL A 107 15.10 7.29 -0.21
N ALA A 108 14.69 8.56 -0.10
CA ALA A 108 15.60 9.65 0.22
C ALA A 108 16.19 9.53 1.65
N VAL A 109 15.37 9.16 2.64
CA VAL A 109 15.79 8.91 4.04
C VAL A 109 16.80 7.76 4.10
N HIS A 110 16.54 6.65 3.41
CA HIS A 110 17.46 5.51 3.31
C HIS A 110 18.80 5.91 2.69
N ALA A 111 18.79 6.60 1.54
CA ALA A 111 20.03 7.06 0.88
C ALA A 111 20.84 8.01 1.78
N MET A 112 20.17 8.90 2.53
CA MET A 112 20.83 9.77 3.51
C MET A 112 21.38 8.99 4.72
N ALA A 113 20.67 7.96 5.21
CA ALA A 113 21.16 7.10 6.28
C ALA A 113 22.43 6.34 5.87
N MET A 114 22.45 5.76 4.66
CA MET A 114 23.64 5.07 4.15
C MET A 114 24.84 6.01 3.95
N ARG A 115 24.59 7.27 3.50
CA ARG A 115 25.63 8.32 3.45
C ARG A 115 26.14 8.69 4.86
N CYS A 116 25.28 8.77 5.87
CA CYS A 116 25.69 8.99 7.25
C CYS A 116 26.52 7.82 7.79
N ALA A 117 26.13 6.57 7.56
CA ALA A 117 26.90 5.40 7.96
C ALA A 117 28.29 5.36 7.31
N CYS A 118 28.37 5.63 6.00
CA CYS A 118 29.65 5.75 5.28
C CYS A 118 30.52 6.88 5.84
N ARG A 119 29.97 8.08 6.10
CA ARG A 119 30.73 9.19 6.71
C ARG A 119 31.22 8.85 8.12
N LEU A 120 30.42 8.14 8.92
CA LEU A 120 30.79 7.73 10.27
C LEU A 120 31.96 6.74 10.26
N ALA A 121 31.96 5.78 9.34
CA ALA A 121 33.03 4.81 9.17
C ALA A 121 34.37 5.41 8.66
N CYS A 122 34.37 6.64 8.14
CA CYS A 122 35.53 7.29 7.56
C CYS A 122 36.00 8.55 8.29
N THR A 123 35.40 8.91 9.44
CA THR A 123 35.77 10.13 10.18
C THR A 123 36.37 9.84 11.56
N ASN A 124 37.51 10.48 11.84
CA ASN A 124 38.23 10.39 13.12
C ASN A 124 37.97 11.60 14.04
N ASP A 125 37.23 12.61 13.56
CA ASP A 125 36.82 13.76 14.35
C ASP A 125 35.60 13.40 15.21
N LEU A 126 35.77 13.39 16.52
CA LEU A 126 34.75 13.01 17.51
C LEU A 126 33.47 13.88 17.44
N GLN A 127 33.58 15.18 17.14
CA GLN A 127 32.40 16.05 16.99
C GLN A 127 31.63 15.72 15.71
N GLN A 128 32.34 15.35 14.63
CA GLN A 128 31.70 14.82 13.43
C GLN A 128 31.12 13.41 13.65
N GLN A 129 31.81 12.53 14.37
CA GLN A 129 31.28 11.20 14.72
C GLN A 129 29.95 11.32 15.47
N GLU A 130 29.88 12.14 16.53
CA GLU A 130 28.63 12.28 17.29
C GLU A 130 27.52 12.95 16.47
N SER A 131 27.81 14.04 15.76
CA SER A 131 26.78 14.73 14.97
C SER A 131 26.23 13.86 13.82
N VAL A 132 27.08 13.06 13.17
CA VAL A 132 26.66 12.09 12.14
C VAL A 132 25.92 10.91 12.76
N THR A 133 26.33 10.41 13.93
CA THR A 133 25.61 9.35 14.67
C THR A 133 24.21 9.81 15.08
N ARG A 134 24.09 11.02 15.65
CA ARG A 134 22.81 11.66 15.98
C ARG A 134 21.93 11.90 14.75
N ALA A 135 22.50 12.07 13.55
CA ALA A 135 21.75 12.14 12.30
C ALA A 135 21.27 10.75 11.83
N LEU A 136 22.17 9.75 11.83
CA LEU A 136 21.87 8.36 11.45
C LEU A 136 20.75 7.77 12.30
N THR A 137 20.85 7.87 13.63
CA THR A 137 19.84 7.34 14.56
C THR A 137 18.46 7.97 14.34
N ARG A 138 18.39 9.27 13.99
CA ARG A 138 17.13 9.93 13.65
C ARG A 138 16.56 9.40 12.32
N LEU A 139 17.38 9.33 11.28
CA LEU A 139 16.97 8.82 9.96
C LEU A 139 16.48 7.36 10.03
N SER A 140 17.17 6.49 10.79
CA SER A 140 16.74 5.11 10.99
C SER A 140 15.39 4.99 11.73
N ARG A 141 15.15 5.84 12.74
CA ARG A 141 13.84 5.91 13.43
C ARG A 141 12.75 6.46 12.51
N THR A 142 13.04 7.46 11.69
CA THR A 142 12.12 7.98 10.67
C THR A 142 11.76 6.90 9.66
N PHE A 143 12.74 6.15 9.14
CA PHE A 143 12.50 5.07 8.19
C PHE A 143 11.57 3.99 8.76
N ALA A 144 11.80 3.53 10.00
CA ALA A 144 10.92 2.58 10.67
C ALA A 144 9.48 3.12 10.81
N ALA A 145 9.32 4.36 11.26
CA ALA A 145 8.01 5.00 11.39
C ALA A 145 7.29 5.19 10.02
N GLN A 146 8.04 5.39 8.93
CA GLN A 146 7.49 5.45 7.58
C GLN A 146 7.05 4.07 7.06
N VAL A 147 7.80 3.00 7.34
CA VAL A 147 7.38 1.61 7.05
C VAL A 147 6.08 1.28 7.78
N GLU A 148 5.98 1.63 9.06
CA GLU A 148 4.72 1.48 9.80
C GLU A 148 3.58 2.32 9.20
N ALA A 149 3.86 3.56 8.79
CA ALA A 149 2.85 4.44 8.20
C ALA A 149 2.31 3.88 6.88
N LEU A 150 3.19 3.38 6.00
CA LEU A 150 2.81 2.73 4.74
C LEU A 150 1.98 1.46 5.00
N ASN A 151 2.38 0.65 5.98
CA ASN A 151 1.63 -0.55 6.36
C ASN A 151 0.25 -0.20 6.98
N ARG A 152 0.16 0.86 7.80
CA ARG A 152 -1.13 1.33 8.33
C ARG A 152 -2.03 1.86 7.22
N HIS A 153 -1.50 2.64 6.27
CA HIS A 153 -2.22 3.15 5.11
C HIS A 153 -2.82 2.00 4.30
N ARG A 154 -1.97 1.06 3.83
CA ARG A 154 -2.38 -0.12 3.06
C ARG A 154 -3.40 -1.02 3.73
N ASN A 155 -3.42 -1.06 5.07
CA ASN A 155 -4.33 -1.89 5.87
C ASN A 155 -5.56 -1.11 6.38
N SER A 156 -5.69 0.19 6.05
CA SER A 156 -6.87 1.00 6.38
C SER A 156 -7.96 0.83 5.33
N ASP A 157 -7.58 0.66 4.05
CA ASP A 157 -8.48 0.40 2.92
C ASP A 157 -9.38 -0.82 3.17
N ASP A 158 -8.80 -1.92 3.68
CA ASP A 158 -9.50 -3.17 4.01
C ASP A 158 -10.40 -3.07 5.27
N ARG A 159 -10.45 -1.92 5.94
CA ARG A 159 -11.13 -1.74 7.23
C ARG A 159 -12.11 -0.57 7.25
N ALA A 160 -12.99 -0.52 6.24
CA ALA A 160 -14.21 0.27 6.30
C ALA A 160 -15.12 -0.22 7.45
N ILE A 161 -15.02 0.41 8.62
CA ILE A 161 -15.85 0.09 9.79
C ILE A 161 -17.28 0.62 9.55
N THR A 162 -18.14 -0.23 9.00
CA THR A 162 -19.58 0.04 8.87
C THR A 162 -20.23 0.02 10.25
N VAL A 163 -20.39 1.20 10.87
CA VAL A 163 -21.07 1.34 12.16
C VAL A 163 -22.58 1.18 11.97
N GLN A 164 -23.08 -0.03 12.19
CA GLN A 164 -24.51 -0.31 12.25
C GLN A 164 -24.97 -0.35 13.72
N ASN A 165 -25.74 0.65 14.14
CA ASN A 165 -26.31 0.70 15.48
C ASN A 165 -27.43 -0.34 15.63
N LEU A 166 -27.11 -1.50 16.20
CA LEU A 166 -28.07 -2.54 16.53
C LEU A 166 -28.72 -2.25 17.89
N SER A 167 -30.03 -2.02 17.91
CA SER A 167 -30.80 -1.96 19.15
C SER A 167 -31.02 -3.38 19.68
N VAL A 168 -30.57 -3.63 20.92
CA VAL A 168 -30.79 -4.90 21.61
C VAL A 168 -31.99 -4.74 22.54
N GLN A 169 -33.06 -5.49 22.28
CA GLN A 169 -34.24 -5.53 23.15
C GLN A 169 -33.93 -6.27 24.47
N ASP A 170 -34.71 -6.01 25.51
CA ASP A 170 -34.53 -6.65 26.83
C ASP A 170 -34.47 -8.18 26.73
N GLY A 171 -33.42 -8.76 27.34
CA GLY A 171 -33.11 -10.20 27.25
C GLY A 171 -32.21 -10.60 26.07
N GLY A 172 -32.02 -9.74 25.07
CA GLY A 172 -31.09 -9.98 23.97
C GLY A 172 -29.62 -9.93 24.40
N ARG A 173 -28.75 -10.70 23.73
CA ARG A 173 -27.30 -10.72 23.97
C ARG A 173 -26.52 -10.60 22.67
N ALA A 174 -25.91 -9.44 22.45
CA ALA A 174 -24.97 -9.23 21.35
C ALA A 174 -23.60 -9.87 21.68
N ILE A 175 -22.93 -10.41 20.65
CA ILE A 175 -21.54 -10.87 20.72
C ILE A 175 -20.70 -9.89 19.89
N VAL A 176 -19.67 -9.29 20.49
CA VAL A 176 -18.76 -8.35 19.81
C VAL A 176 -17.35 -8.94 19.83
N GLY A 177 -16.85 -9.31 18.66
CA GLY A 177 -15.53 -9.94 18.50
C GLY A 177 -15.42 -10.75 17.22
N ASN A 178 -14.23 -11.28 16.93
CA ASN A 178 -13.96 -12.10 15.75
C ASN A 178 -14.40 -13.56 15.99
N VAL A 179 -15.61 -13.92 15.55
CA VAL A 179 -16.19 -15.27 15.75
C VAL A 179 -15.75 -16.24 14.65
N THR A 180 -14.88 -17.19 14.97
CA THR A 180 -14.51 -18.31 14.08
C THR A 180 -15.43 -19.51 14.33
N GLN A 181 -16.42 -19.72 13.45
CA GLN A 181 -17.29 -20.90 13.53
C GLN A 181 -16.57 -22.14 12.99
N HIS A 182 -16.27 -23.10 13.87
CA HIS A 182 -15.85 -24.45 13.46
C HIS A 182 -17.10 -25.29 13.18
N ALA A 183 -17.36 -25.60 11.91
CA ALA A 183 -18.47 -26.45 11.51
C ALA A 183 -18.15 -27.93 11.81
N SER A 184 -18.68 -28.47 12.90
CA SER A 184 -18.73 -29.91 13.15
C SER A 184 -19.91 -30.53 12.40
N MET A 185 -19.62 -31.48 11.51
CA MET A 185 -20.64 -32.18 10.72
C MET A 185 -21.34 -33.24 11.57
N ILE A 186 -22.57 -32.94 12.02
CA ILE A 186 -23.39 -33.90 12.77
C ILE A 186 -24.01 -34.89 11.76
N VAL A 187 -23.65 -36.16 11.85
CA VAL A 187 -24.32 -37.24 11.13
C VAL A 187 -25.66 -37.52 11.81
N ALA A 188 -26.74 -37.52 11.03
CA ALA A 188 -28.08 -37.81 11.54
C ALA A 188 -28.34 -39.34 11.58
N ASP A 189 -28.89 -39.81 12.70
CA ASP A 189 -29.34 -41.19 12.91
C ASP A 189 -30.88 -41.26 12.72
N PRO A 190 -31.44 -42.19 11.93
CA PRO A 190 -32.84 -42.10 11.49
C PRO A 190 -33.84 -42.81 12.42
N GLY A 191 -34.41 -42.06 13.38
CA GLY A 191 -35.60 -42.42 14.16
C GLY A 191 -36.01 -41.28 15.09
N THR A 192 -37.28 -41.05 15.44
CA THR A 192 -38.55 -41.73 15.14
C THR A 192 -39.68 -40.68 14.97
N ALA A 193 -40.81 -41.05 14.36
CA ALA A 193 -41.91 -40.12 14.04
C ALA A 193 -43.18 -40.33 14.88
N THR A 194 -43.66 -39.25 15.50
CA THR A 194 -45.04 -38.99 16.00
C THR A 194 -45.19 -37.46 16.09
N ASP A 195 -46.00 -36.81 15.26
CA ASP A 195 -47.47 -36.62 15.38
C ASP A 195 -47.87 -35.43 16.29
N THR A 196 -48.58 -34.43 15.73
CA THR A 196 -49.45 -33.48 16.47
C THR A 196 -50.22 -32.47 15.57
N GLY A 197 -51.53 -32.30 15.81
CA GLY A 197 -52.18 -30.97 15.90
C GLY A 197 -52.92 -30.37 14.68
N LEU A 198 -54.23 -30.12 14.81
CA LEU A 198 -55.16 -29.65 13.76
C LEU A 198 -56.23 -28.67 14.34
N VAL A 199 -56.71 -27.56 13.72
CA VAL A 199 -56.22 -26.79 12.53
C VAL A 199 -56.29 -25.23 12.69
N PRO A 200 -57.47 -24.53 12.79
CA PRO A 200 -57.59 -23.21 12.12
C PRO A 200 -58.28 -22.03 12.87
N SER A 201 -57.77 -20.79 12.76
CA SER A 201 -58.53 -19.50 12.75
C SER A 201 -57.59 -18.26 12.64
N ARG A 202 -57.91 -17.14 11.97
CA ARG A 202 -59.09 -16.80 11.12
C ARG A 202 -58.76 -15.64 10.14
N GLU A 203 -59.48 -15.59 9.02
CA GLU A 203 -59.83 -14.41 8.17
C GLU A 203 -58.86 -13.21 8.05
N ALA A 204 -58.34 -13.00 6.82
CA ALA A 204 -57.81 -11.71 6.35
C ALA A 204 -58.77 -11.12 5.29
N GLY A 205 -59.00 -9.80 5.30
CA GLY A 205 -59.93 -9.13 4.39
C GLY A 205 -59.22 -8.15 3.44
N GLU A 206 -59.44 -8.32 2.15
CA GLU A 206 -58.89 -7.47 1.08
C GLU A 206 -59.73 -6.19 0.89
N ARG A 207 -59.08 -5.02 0.71
CA ARG A 207 -59.67 -3.81 0.10
C ARG A 207 -58.61 -2.98 -0.65
N GLU A 208 -58.50 -3.26 -1.95
CA GLU A 208 -58.56 -2.37 -3.12
C GLU A 208 -58.09 -0.89 -3.06
N TRP A 209 -57.59 -0.39 -4.21
CA TRP A 209 -57.06 0.98 -4.42
C TRP A 209 -58.08 1.97 -5.03
N ALA A 210 -58.03 3.24 -4.61
CA ALA A 210 -58.32 4.48 -5.38
C ALA A 210 -58.28 5.72 -4.43
N ASP A 211 -58.09 6.98 -4.83
CA ASP A 211 -57.32 7.63 -5.92
C ASP A 211 -57.20 9.14 -5.55
N ALA A 212 -56.42 9.92 -6.32
CA ALA A 212 -56.58 11.36 -6.57
C ALA A 212 -56.34 12.43 -5.46
N ARG A 213 -55.12 13.01 -5.51
CA ARG A 213 -54.83 14.44 -5.84
C ARG A 213 -55.15 15.63 -4.89
N GLN A 214 -54.05 16.38 -4.64
CA GLN A 214 -53.89 17.85 -4.74
C GLN A 214 -54.33 18.79 -3.58
N GLY A 215 -53.61 19.93 -3.45
CA GLY A 215 -53.74 20.96 -2.40
C GLY A 215 -52.74 20.76 -1.25
N ALA A 216 -51.60 21.45 -1.07
CA ALA A 216 -51.08 22.76 -1.50
C ALA A 216 -51.45 23.97 -0.60
N SER A 217 -50.43 24.49 0.11
CA SER A 217 -50.33 25.81 0.75
C SER A 217 -51.22 26.16 1.96
N ALA A 218 -50.63 26.04 3.16
CA ALA A 218 -50.40 27.18 4.06
C ALA A 218 -49.17 26.90 4.94
#